data_AF-A0A379U4T1-F1
#
_entry.id   AF-A0A379U4T1-F1
#
_cell.length_a   1.000
_cell.length_b   1.000
_cell.length_c   1.000
_cell.angle_alpha   90.00
_cell.angle_beta   90.00
_cell.angle_gamma   90.00
#
_symmetry.space_group_name_H-M   'P 1'
#
loop_
_entity.id
_entity.type
_entity.pdbx_description
1 polymer ?
#
loop_
_entity_poly.entity_id
_entity_poly.type
_entity_poly.pdbx_seq_one_letter_code
_entity_poly.pdbx_strand_id
1 'polypeptide(L)'
;MGTANLSGTLYVRGVTWQWHPQILQMSNSGCIQAGLRLGKQGMMSESSPGQLYYILGGHTTTLTTVRPGLQPSVSLLQTDPVAPRLEARGELAKGQVRYGEITFSVRHVLAWQDSTTADSGWSVVSGDVTPDMEQQIKNQLWQVTGYDWEPVYSGLTARPDAFTAMPDSIQPENKTKHNIAGAWVTALEDIRVRFPGAEEPVKRWQGNLTPVVMYF
;
A
#
# COMPACT_ATOMS: atom_id res chain seq x y z
N MET A 1 -12.19 -16.08 12.00
CA MET A 1 -11.77 -15.33 10.80
C MET A 1 -11.03 -14.09 11.24
N GLY A 2 -9.80 -13.90 10.77
CA GLY A 2 -9.04 -12.66 10.98
C GLY A 2 -9.20 -11.77 9.75
N THR A 3 -9.99 -10.70 9.82
CA THR A 3 -10.22 -9.81 8.67
C THR A 3 -9.91 -8.38 9.06
N ALA A 4 -8.95 -7.76 8.38
CA ALA A 4 -8.75 -6.31 8.45
C ALA A 4 -9.50 -5.66 7.29
N ASN A 5 -10.64 -5.02 7.59
CA ASN A 5 -11.47 -4.39 6.57
C ASN A 5 -10.92 -3.01 6.22
N LEU A 6 -10.36 -2.90 5.02
CA LEU A 6 -10.04 -1.64 4.35
C LEU A 6 -11.11 -1.43 3.28
N SER A 7 -12.16 -0.65 3.58
CA SER A 7 -13.25 -0.40 2.63
C SER A 7 -13.49 1.09 2.47
N GLY A 8 -13.27 1.60 1.26
CA GLY A 8 -13.66 2.94 0.84
C GLY A 8 -12.92 3.40 -0.43
N THR A 9 -13.65 3.83 -1.45
CA THR A 9 -13.04 4.52 -2.60
C THR A 9 -12.77 5.97 -2.20
N LEU A 10 -11.51 6.36 -2.06
CA LEU A 10 -11.12 7.74 -1.76
C LEU A 10 -11.15 8.55 -3.06
N TYR A 11 -12.19 9.39 -3.23
CA TYR A 11 -12.25 10.38 -4.30
C TYR A 11 -11.64 11.70 -3.82
N VAL A 12 -10.41 11.99 -4.26
CA VAL A 12 -9.76 13.27 -3.96
C VAL A 12 -10.10 14.25 -5.08
N ARG A 13 -11.07 15.14 -4.82
CA ARG A 13 -11.48 16.15 -5.81
C ARG A 13 -10.29 17.04 -6.20
N GLY A 14 -10.03 17.13 -7.50
CA GLY A 14 -8.95 17.94 -8.07
C GLY A 14 -7.62 17.18 -8.28
N VAL A 15 -7.50 15.94 -7.80
CA VAL A 15 -6.28 15.16 -7.92
C VAL A 15 -6.51 13.97 -8.85
N THR A 16 -5.60 13.79 -9.82
CA THR A 16 -5.72 12.81 -10.91
C THR A 16 -5.47 11.37 -10.49
N TRP A 17 -5.40 11.05 -9.19
CA TRP A 17 -5.13 9.70 -8.71
C TRP A 17 -6.41 8.94 -8.37
N GLN A 18 -6.40 7.64 -8.65
CA GLN A 18 -7.41 6.69 -8.23
C GLN A 18 -6.80 5.70 -7.24
N TRP A 19 -7.48 5.48 -6.12
CA TRP A 19 -7.01 4.63 -5.03
C TRP A 19 -7.88 3.40 -4.84
N HIS A 20 -7.23 2.26 -4.59
CA HIS A 20 -7.85 0.96 -4.43
C HIS A 20 -7.33 0.32 -3.14
N PRO A 21 -8.05 0.47 -2.01
CA PRO A 21 -7.72 -0.27 -0.80
C PRO A 21 -8.01 -1.77 -1.00
N GLN A 22 -7.21 -2.61 -0.34
CA GLN A 22 -7.37 -4.06 -0.36
C GLN A 22 -7.52 -4.61 1.05
N ILE A 23 -8.51 -5.48 1.25
CA ILE A 23 -8.75 -6.16 2.51
C ILE A 23 -7.63 -7.18 2.73
N LEU A 24 -7.01 -7.12 3.90
CA LEU A 24 -5.96 -8.07 4.29
C LEU A 24 -6.58 -9.23 5.06
N GLN A 25 -6.29 -10.45 4.60
CA GLN A 25 -6.68 -11.70 5.26
C GLN A 25 -5.44 -12.54 5.58
N MET A 26 -5.18 -12.77 6.87
CA MET A 26 -4.03 -13.58 7.33
C MET A 26 -4.35 -15.07 7.48
N SER A 27 -5.63 -15.46 7.55
CA SER A 27 -6.02 -16.86 7.78
C SER A 27 -7.19 -17.26 6.89
N ASN A 28 -7.10 -18.46 6.33
CA ASN A 28 -8.17 -19.05 5.52
C ASN A 28 -9.44 -19.28 6.35
N SER A 29 -10.59 -19.16 5.69
CA SER A 29 -11.91 -19.47 6.25
C SER A 29 -11.99 -20.96 6.58
N GLY A 30 -11.75 -21.34 7.83
CA GLY A 30 -11.84 -22.72 8.30
C GLY A 30 -10.97 -23.08 9.51
N CYS A 31 -9.97 -22.27 9.86
CA CYS A 31 -9.13 -22.55 11.03
C CYS A 31 -9.89 -22.34 12.35
N ILE A 32 -9.87 -23.37 13.21
CA ILE A 32 -10.55 -23.44 14.52
C ILE A 32 -10.13 -22.29 15.47
N GLN A 33 -8.96 -21.67 15.26
CA GLN A 33 -8.38 -20.61 16.11
C GLN A 33 -7.95 -19.36 15.33
N ALA A 34 -8.55 -19.06 14.17
CA ALA A 34 -8.22 -17.87 13.36
C ALA A 34 -6.70 -17.66 13.07
N GLY A 35 -5.96 -18.77 12.91
CA GLY A 35 -4.52 -18.75 12.66
C GLY A 35 -3.65 -18.43 13.89
N LEU A 36 -4.24 -18.32 15.08
CA LEU A 36 -3.53 -18.12 16.34
C LEU A 36 -3.02 -19.46 16.89
N ARG A 37 -1.78 -19.45 17.39
CA ARG A 37 -1.15 -20.54 18.14
C ARG A 37 -1.12 -20.17 19.62
N LEU A 38 -1.47 -21.14 20.47
CA LEU A 38 -1.37 -20.97 21.92
C LEU A 38 0.10 -21.09 22.36
N GLY A 39 0.59 -20.12 23.11
CA GLY A 39 1.94 -20.11 23.67
C GLY A 39 1.94 -19.71 25.15
N LYS A 40 3.12 -19.77 25.77
CA LYS A 40 3.31 -19.45 27.20
C LYS A 40 2.90 -18.01 27.56
N GLN A 41 2.91 -17.10 26.58
CA GLN A 41 2.62 -15.68 26.79
C GLN A 41 1.25 -15.22 26.22
N GLY A 42 0.38 -16.18 25.86
CA GLY A 42 -0.92 -15.91 25.24
C GLY A 42 -1.04 -16.53 23.85
N MET A 43 -1.90 -15.95 23.01
CA MET A 43 -2.14 -16.41 21.65
C MET A 43 -1.42 -15.53 20.63
N MET A 44 -0.82 -16.15 19.61
CA MET A 44 -0.04 -15.43 18.61
C MET A 44 -0.26 -15.95 17.20
N SER A 45 -0.36 -15.05 16.22
CA SER A 45 -0.34 -15.37 14.78
C SER A 45 0.75 -14.54 14.12
N GLU A 46 1.48 -15.13 13.20
CA GLU A 46 2.58 -14.48 12.48
C GLU A 46 2.42 -14.77 10.99
N SER A 47 2.68 -13.77 10.16
CA SER A 47 2.83 -13.98 8.72
C SER A 47 4.05 -14.83 8.41
N SER A 48 4.03 -15.52 7.27
CA SER A 48 5.23 -16.13 6.73
C SER A 48 6.34 -15.07 6.53
N PRO A 49 7.61 -15.39 6.85
CA PRO A 49 8.72 -14.46 6.64
C PRO A 49 8.79 -13.98 5.18
N GLY A 50 8.95 -12.67 4.98
CA GLY A 50 9.03 -12.04 3.65
C GLY A 50 7.72 -12.00 2.86
N GLN A 51 6.61 -12.50 3.40
CA GLN A 51 5.31 -12.42 2.73
C GLN A 51 4.79 -10.97 2.77
N LEU A 52 4.58 -10.39 1.58
CA LEU A 52 3.94 -9.09 1.43
C LEU A 52 2.41 -9.21 1.38
N TYR A 53 1.74 -8.30 2.08
CA TYR A 53 0.29 -8.14 2.07
C TYR A 53 -0.05 -6.74 1.55
N TYR A 54 -0.53 -6.66 0.32
CA TYR A 54 -0.92 -5.40 -0.30
C TYR A 54 -2.18 -4.84 0.34
N ILE A 55 -2.14 -3.55 0.71
CA ILE A 55 -3.25 -2.87 1.39
C ILE A 55 -3.76 -1.65 0.65
N LEU A 56 -2.95 -1.07 -0.24
CA LEU A 56 -3.32 0.09 -1.03
C LEU A 56 -2.58 0.11 -2.36
N GLY A 57 -3.34 0.16 -3.45
CA GLY A 57 -2.84 0.51 -4.77
C GLY A 57 -3.32 1.90 -5.18
N GLY A 58 -2.50 2.65 -5.89
CA GLY A 58 -2.86 3.92 -6.48
C GLY A 58 -2.28 4.08 -7.87
N HIS A 59 -2.98 4.79 -8.74
CA HIS A 59 -2.43 5.21 -10.03
C HIS A 59 -3.05 6.52 -10.49
N THR A 60 -2.38 7.23 -11.39
CA THR A 60 -3.00 8.34 -12.12
C THR A 60 -4.11 7.82 -13.05
N THR A 61 -5.30 8.38 -12.97
CA THR A 61 -6.49 8.05 -13.79
C THR A 61 -6.23 8.10 -15.30
N THR A 62 -5.51 9.11 -15.75
CA THR A 62 -5.07 9.30 -17.15
C THR A 62 -3.60 9.69 -17.16
N LEU A 63 -2.97 9.61 -18.32
CA LEU A 63 -1.73 10.35 -18.57
C LEU A 63 -1.94 11.84 -18.22
N THR A 64 -0.99 12.42 -17.50
CA THR A 64 -1.09 13.77 -16.93
C THR A 64 0.24 14.52 -17.09
N THR A 65 0.29 15.81 -16.72
CA THR A 65 1.54 16.57 -16.60
C THR A 65 1.88 16.82 -15.14
N VAL A 66 3.18 17.00 -14.86
CA VAL A 66 3.71 17.45 -13.56
C VAL A 66 3.05 18.76 -13.11
N ARG A 67 2.79 18.88 -11.81
CA ARG A 67 2.25 20.09 -11.16
C ARG A 67 2.26 19.93 -9.64
N PRO A 68 2.28 21.03 -8.88
CA PRO A 68 2.01 20.99 -7.45
C PRO A 68 0.68 20.29 -7.13
N GLY A 69 0.64 19.53 -6.04
CA GLY A 69 -0.50 18.75 -5.60
C GLY A 69 -0.72 17.44 -6.37
N LEU A 70 0.26 17.00 -7.18
CA LEU A 70 0.20 15.71 -7.88
C LEU A 70 0.92 14.60 -7.13
N GLN A 71 1.96 14.91 -6.35
CA GLN A 71 2.79 13.87 -5.72
C GLN A 71 2.09 13.32 -4.49
N PRO A 72 1.72 12.02 -4.47
CA PRO A 72 1.11 11.44 -3.29
C PRO A 72 2.16 11.11 -2.23
N SER A 73 1.74 11.16 -0.97
CA SER A 73 2.40 10.53 0.15
C SER A 73 1.35 9.80 0.97
N VAL A 74 1.62 8.55 1.36
CA VAL A 74 0.70 7.75 2.15
C VAL A 74 1.27 7.54 3.54
N SER A 75 0.46 7.86 4.55
CA SER A 75 0.71 7.50 5.95
C SER A 75 -0.41 6.61 6.47
N LEU A 76 -0.17 5.98 7.62
CA LEU A 76 -1.17 5.17 8.31
C LEU A 76 -1.65 5.94 9.54
N LEU A 77 -2.98 6.10 9.67
CA LEU A 77 -3.57 6.82 10.79
C LEU A 77 -3.37 6.04 12.10
N GLN A 78 -3.11 6.76 13.19
CA GLN A 78 -2.98 6.20 14.55
C GLN A 78 -1.87 5.14 14.73
N THR A 79 -0.88 5.12 13.84
CA THR A 79 0.31 4.27 13.97
C THR A 79 1.56 5.13 14.13
N ASP A 80 2.48 4.69 14.98
CA ASP A 80 3.85 5.23 15.00
C ASP A 80 4.57 4.85 13.68
N PRO A 81 5.17 5.80 12.94
CA PRO A 81 5.85 5.52 11.67
C PRO A 81 7.06 4.58 11.80
N VAL A 82 7.71 4.53 12.97
CA VAL A 82 8.93 3.75 13.23
C VAL A 82 8.60 2.36 13.74
N ALA A 83 7.54 2.25 14.53
CA ALA A 83 7.09 0.98 15.10
C ALA A 83 5.56 0.91 15.04
N PRO A 84 4.98 0.68 13.87
CA PRO A 84 3.54 0.75 13.70
C PRO A 84 2.87 -0.39 14.46
N ARG A 85 1.90 0.02 15.29
CA ARG A 85 1.14 -0.85 16.18
C ARG A 85 -0.33 -0.50 16.06
N LEU A 86 -1.18 -1.52 16.06
CA LEU A 86 -2.63 -1.37 16.05
C LEU A 86 -3.24 -2.22 17.16
N GLU A 87 -4.40 -1.79 17.64
CA GLU A 87 -5.22 -2.61 18.50
C GLU A 87 -5.87 -3.74 17.69
N ALA A 88 -5.71 -4.97 18.19
CA ALA A 88 -6.46 -6.12 17.71
C ALA A 88 -7.72 -6.30 18.55
N ARG A 89 -8.90 -6.32 17.93
CA ARG A 89 -10.16 -6.67 18.59
C ARG A 89 -10.47 -8.14 18.34
N GLY A 90 -10.23 -8.99 19.34
CA GLY A 90 -10.54 -10.42 19.33
C GLY A 90 -11.92 -10.71 19.92
N GLU A 91 -12.60 -11.70 19.40
CA GLU A 91 -13.86 -12.21 19.93
C GLU A 91 -13.72 -13.66 20.40
N LEU A 92 -14.23 -13.91 21.60
CA LEU A 92 -14.22 -15.19 22.28
C LEU A 92 -15.48 -16.02 21.95
N ALA A 93 -15.56 -17.27 22.41
CA ALA A 93 -16.65 -18.18 22.06
C ALA A 93 -18.03 -17.68 22.53
N LYS A 94 -18.06 -16.96 23.66
CA LYS A 94 -19.27 -16.37 24.25
C LYS A 94 -19.60 -14.96 23.74
N GLY A 95 -18.95 -14.49 22.68
CA GLY A 95 -19.16 -13.14 22.10
C GLY A 95 -18.50 -12.00 22.89
N GLN A 96 -17.76 -12.33 23.96
CA GLN A 96 -16.94 -11.36 24.70
C GLN A 96 -15.75 -10.89 23.84
N VAL A 97 -15.30 -9.68 24.11
CA VAL A 97 -14.17 -9.05 23.41
C VAL A 97 -12.90 -9.15 24.24
N ARG A 98 -11.80 -9.50 23.59
CA ARG A 98 -10.45 -9.41 24.14
C ARG A 98 -9.61 -8.52 23.23
N TYR A 99 -8.91 -7.57 23.82
CA TYR A 99 -7.99 -6.70 23.08
C TYR A 99 -6.58 -7.30 23.03
N GLY A 100 -5.91 -7.06 21.92
CA GLY A 100 -4.55 -7.49 21.64
C GLY A 100 -3.81 -6.44 20.82
N GLU A 101 -2.65 -6.80 20.32
CA GLU A 101 -1.78 -5.92 19.54
C GLU A 101 -1.50 -6.55 18.18
N ILE A 102 -1.44 -5.72 17.14
CA ILE A 102 -0.92 -6.06 15.81
C ILE A 102 0.32 -5.21 15.57
N THR A 103 1.44 -5.84 15.26
CA THR A 103 2.67 -5.18 14.82
C THR A 103 2.99 -5.60 13.40
N PHE A 104 3.64 -4.73 12.63
CA PHE A 104 4.02 -4.99 11.24
C PHE A 104 5.11 -4.02 10.80
N SER A 105 5.67 -4.24 9.62
CA SER A 105 6.47 -3.25 8.90
C SER A 105 5.70 -2.77 7.67
N VAL A 106 5.93 -1.53 7.24
CA VAL A 106 5.26 -0.94 6.08
C VAL A 106 6.26 -0.74 4.98
N ARG A 107 5.92 -1.21 3.77
CA ARG A 107 6.65 -0.89 2.54
C ARG A 107 5.76 -0.09 1.61
N HIS A 108 6.34 0.90 0.96
CA HIS A 108 5.68 1.63 -0.11
C HIS A 108 6.63 1.82 -1.29
N VAL A 109 6.06 1.92 -2.49
CA VAL A 109 6.78 2.30 -3.70
C VAL A 109 5.95 3.34 -4.43
N LEU A 110 6.57 4.47 -4.76
CA LEU A 110 6.05 5.43 -5.72
C LEU A 110 6.87 5.29 -7.00
N ALA A 111 6.19 4.92 -8.08
CA ALA A 111 6.76 4.79 -9.41
C ALA A 111 6.29 5.93 -10.31
N TRP A 112 7.17 6.31 -11.22
CA TRP A 112 6.94 7.33 -12.23
C TRP A 112 7.46 6.84 -13.58
N GLN A 113 6.74 7.14 -14.64
CA GLN A 113 7.19 6.96 -16.02
C GLN A 113 6.70 8.14 -16.85
N ASP A 114 7.50 8.57 -17.81
CA ASP A 114 7.08 9.55 -18.79
C ASP A 114 7.20 9.03 -20.21
N SER A 115 6.69 9.82 -21.15
CA SER A 115 6.73 9.50 -22.57
C SER A 115 8.16 9.39 -23.13
N THR A 116 9.17 9.97 -22.47
CA THR A 116 10.57 9.89 -22.92
C THR A 116 11.23 8.58 -22.51
N THR A 117 10.73 7.95 -21.45
CA THR A 117 11.18 6.62 -20.98
C THR A 117 10.21 5.51 -21.36
N ALA A 118 9.34 5.72 -22.35
CA ALA A 118 8.35 4.74 -22.80
C ALA A 118 8.96 3.36 -23.11
N ASP A 119 10.15 3.34 -23.73
CA ASP A 119 10.89 2.12 -24.09
C ASP A 119 11.85 1.62 -22.99
N SER A 120 12.11 2.45 -21.97
CA SER A 120 13.07 2.14 -20.90
C SER A 120 12.41 1.69 -19.60
N GLY A 121 11.09 1.87 -19.48
CA GLY A 121 10.32 1.50 -18.32
C GLY A 121 10.18 2.61 -17.27
N TRP A 122 9.59 2.25 -16.14
CA TRP A 122 9.33 3.16 -15.02
C TRP A 122 10.51 3.20 -14.05
N SER A 123 10.64 4.33 -13.35
CA SER A 123 11.67 4.57 -12.35
C SER A 123 11.05 4.76 -10.96
N VAL A 124 11.81 4.44 -9.91
CA VAL A 124 11.36 4.61 -8.53
C VAL A 124 11.59 6.06 -8.09
N VAL A 125 10.56 6.72 -7.57
CA VAL A 125 10.67 8.07 -6.97
C VAL A 125 10.96 7.95 -5.48
N SER A 126 10.32 7.00 -4.79
CA SER A 126 10.54 6.73 -3.37
C SER A 126 10.20 5.28 -3.02
N GLY A 127 10.94 4.74 -2.04
CA GLY A 127 10.75 3.38 -1.52
C GLY A 127 11.65 2.35 -2.19
N ASP A 128 11.51 1.09 -1.76
CA ASP A 128 12.33 -0.03 -2.24
C ASP A 128 11.51 -1.00 -3.08
N VAL A 129 12.04 -1.37 -4.25
CA VAL A 129 11.38 -2.28 -5.19
C VAL A 129 11.80 -3.73 -4.90
N THR A 130 10.83 -4.55 -4.51
CA THR A 130 10.95 -6.01 -4.51
C THR A 130 10.30 -6.60 -5.77
N PRO A 131 10.60 -7.84 -6.18
CA PRO A 131 9.96 -8.45 -7.35
C PRO A 131 8.43 -8.47 -7.29
N ASP A 132 7.85 -8.72 -6.11
CA ASP A 132 6.39 -8.71 -5.97
C ASP A 132 5.82 -7.27 -6.06
N MET A 133 6.53 -6.28 -5.51
CA MET A 133 6.15 -4.86 -5.63
C MET A 133 6.20 -4.38 -7.07
N GLU A 134 7.23 -4.78 -7.83
CA GLU A 134 7.36 -4.49 -9.25
C GLU A 134 6.12 -4.98 -10.02
N GLN A 135 5.69 -6.22 -9.76
CA GLN A 135 4.48 -6.77 -10.40
C GLN A 135 3.21 -5.98 -10.01
N GLN A 136 3.10 -5.49 -8.77
CA GLN A 136 1.94 -4.66 -8.40
C GLN A 136 2.00 -3.27 -9.01
N ILE A 137 3.17 -2.64 -9.11
CA ILE A 137 3.34 -1.37 -9.81
C ILE A 137 2.95 -1.53 -11.27
N LYS A 138 3.38 -2.62 -11.91
CA LYS A 138 2.98 -2.99 -13.28
C LYS A 138 1.46 -3.03 -13.42
N ASN A 139 0.80 -3.73 -12.49
CA ASN A 139 -0.66 -3.83 -12.47
C ASN A 139 -1.33 -2.45 -12.34
N GLN A 140 -0.80 -1.55 -11.51
CA GLN A 140 -1.31 -0.19 -11.36
C GLN A 140 -1.10 0.67 -12.61
N LEU A 141 0.08 0.61 -13.24
CA LEU A 141 0.37 1.37 -14.46
C LEU A 141 -0.55 0.97 -15.62
N TRP A 142 -0.84 -0.32 -15.78
CA TRP A 142 -1.80 -0.77 -16.80
C TRP A 142 -3.23 -0.28 -16.60
N GLN A 143 -3.60 0.21 -15.41
CA GLN A 143 -4.91 0.83 -15.19
C GLN A 143 -4.96 2.30 -15.62
N VAL A 144 -3.81 2.93 -15.91
CA VAL A 144 -3.75 4.33 -16.32
C VAL A 144 -4.35 4.47 -17.71
N THR A 145 -5.38 5.31 -17.86
CA THR A 145 -6.04 5.51 -19.16
C THR A 145 -5.09 6.19 -20.15
N GLY A 146 -4.92 5.58 -21.32
CA GLY A 146 -4.02 6.06 -22.37
C GLY A 146 -2.56 5.63 -22.20
N TYR A 147 -2.28 4.75 -21.23
CA TYR A 147 -0.96 4.17 -21.04
C TYR A 147 -0.70 3.04 -22.03
N ASP A 148 0.22 3.27 -22.97
CA ASP A 148 0.62 2.36 -24.05
C ASP A 148 2.10 1.99 -24.01
N TRP A 149 2.80 2.31 -22.91
CA TRP A 149 4.22 2.05 -22.70
C TRP A 149 4.47 0.71 -22.05
N GLU A 150 5.71 0.24 -22.09
CA GLU A 150 6.10 -0.98 -21.40
C GLU A 150 6.34 -0.71 -19.90
N PRO A 151 5.55 -1.29 -18.97
CA PRO A 151 5.69 -1.05 -17.53
C PRO A 151 6.76 -1.96 -16.90
N VAL A 152 7.95 -1.99 -17.48
CA VAL A 152 9.10 -2.72 -16.91
C VAL A 152 9.85 -1.83 -15.93
N TYR A 153 10.38 -2.40 -14.85
CA TYR A 153 11.21 -1.61 -13.95
C TYR A 153 12.57 -1.31 -14.59
N SER A 154 12.89 -0.02 -14.73
CA SER A 154 14.16 0.45 -15.32
C SER A 154 15.40 0.20 -14.44
N GLY A 155 15.22 -0.10 -13.15
CA GLY A 155 16.31 -0.10 -12.18
C GLY A 155 16.82 1.29 -11.78
N LEU A 156 16.21 2.35 -12.32
CA LEU A 156 16.62 3.74 -12.08
C LEU A 156 15.78 4.39 -10.98
N THR A 157 16.42 5.32 -10.26
CA THR A 157 15.75 6.23 -9.33
C THR A 157 15.48 7.55 -10.03
N ALA A 158 14.21 7.94 -10.12
CA ALA A 158 13.79 9.25 -10.59
C ALA A 158 14.07 10.33 -9.54
N ARG A 159 14.00 11.59 -9.94
CA ARG A 159 14.17 12.69 -9.00
C ARG A 159 13.06 12.67 -7.93
N PRO A 160 13.35 13.05 -6.67
CA PRO A 160 12.33 13.09 -5.61
C PRO A 160 11.14 14.03 -5.89
N ASP A 161 11.34 15.01 -6.79
CA ASP A 161 10.36 16.00 -7.23
C ASP A 161 9.77 15.71 -8.61
N ALA A 162 9.88 14.46 -9.12
CA ALA A 162 9.46 14.08 -10.47
C ALA A 162 7.97 14.35 -10.80
N PHE A 163 7.12 14.52 -9.80
CA PHE A 163 5.69 14.85 -9.98
C PHE A 163 5.38 16.34 -9.83
N THR A 164 6.27 17.12 -9.21
CA THR A 164 6.03 18.52 -8.82
C THR A 164 6.90 19.51 -9.58
N ALA A 165 8.13 19.14 -9.91
CA ALA A 165 9.06 19.99 -10.64
C ALA A 165 8.62 20.12 -12.10
N MET A 166 8.24 21.34 -12.47
CA MET A 166 8.17 21.73 -13.87
C MET A 166 9.60 21.67 -14.44
N PRO A 167 9.84 21.05 -15.61
CA PRO A 167 11.15 21.10 -16.22
C PRO A 167 11.56 22.57 -16.39
N ASP A 168 12.70 22.94 -15.79
CA ASP A 168 13.27 24.27 -15.95
C ASP A 168 13.51 24.52 -17.45
N SER A 169 12.90 25.60 -17.96
CA SER A 169 13.30 26.31 -19.18
C SER A 169 13.48 25.50 -20.48
N ILE A 170 12.39 24.98 -21.06
CA ILE A 170 12.34 24.77 -22.52
C ILE A 170 11.04 25.36 -23.07
N GLN A 171 11.17 26.36 -23.96
CA GLN A 171 10.06 26.93 -24.71
C GLN A 171 9.29 25.82 -25.45
N PRO A 172 7.94 25.80 -25.40
CA PRO A 172 7.17 24.74 -26.03
C PRO A 172 7.03 25.01 -27.52
N GLU A 173 8.02 24.64 -28.33
CA GLU A 173 7.80 24.54 -29.79
C GLU A 173 7.05 23.25 -30.17
N ASN A 174 6.83 22.31 -29.26
CA ASN A 174 5.93 21.19 -29.49
C ASN A 174 5.10 20.86 -28.24
N LYS A 175 3.81 21.24 -28.27
CA LYS A 175 2.78 20.94 -27.26
C LYS A 175 2.40 19.45 -27.14
N THR A 176 3.14 18.55 -27.79
CA THR A 176 3.15 17.11 -27.53
C THR A 176 4.12 16.84 -26.37
N LYS A 177 3.71 17.16 -25.15
CA LYS A 177 3.12 16.20 -24.18
C LYS A 177 4.20 15.45 -23.41
N HIS A 178 4.80 16.11 -22.40
CA HIS A 178 5.44 15.42 -21.26
C HIS A 178 4.36 14.75 -20.42
N ASN A 179 3.75 13.73 -21.01
CA ASN A 179 2.78 12.90 -20.34
C ASN A 179 3.54 12.03 -19.36
N ILE A 180 3.03 11.97 -18.15
CA ILE A 180 3.54 11.13 -17.08
C ILE A 180 2.42 10.21 -16.60
N ALA A 181 2.83 9.04 -16.12
CA ALA A 181 2.02 8.09 -15.40
C ALA A 181 2.63 7.86 -14.02
N GLY A 182 1.78 7.81 -13.00
CA GLY A 182 2.17 7.49 -11.64
C GLY A 182 1.52 6.22 -11.15
N ALA A 183 2.26 5.42 -10.40
CA ALA A 183 1.74 4.27 -9.69
C ALA A 183 2.27 4.24 -8.25
N TRP A 184 1.43 3.79 -7.34
CA TRP A 184 1.71 3.67 -5.92
C TRP A 184 1.29 2.30 -5.43
N VAL A 185 2.13 1.67 -4.61
CA VAL A 185 1.77 0.45 -3.89
C VAL A 185 2.20 0.59 -2.43
N THR A 186 1.32 0.21 -1.51
CA THR A 186 1.66 -0.02 -0.08
C THR A 186 1.36 -1.46 0.30
N ALA A 187 2.32 -2.09 0.95
CA ALA A 187 2.18 -3.42 1.52
C ALA A 187 2.65 -3.46 2.98
N LEU A 188 2.14 -4.44 3.71
CA LEU A 188 2.59 -4.80 5.05
C LEU A 188 3.43 -6.08 5.00
N GLU A 189 4.41 -6.17 5.88
CA GLU A 189 5.22 -7.37 6.11
C GLU A 189 5.41 -7.61 7.61
N ASP A 190 5.95 -8.78 7.97
CA ASP A 190 6.26 -9.16 9.35
C ASP A 190 5.10 -8.94 10.33
N ILE A 191 3.89 -9.26 9.85
CA ILE A 191 2.67 -9.04 10.61
C ILE A 191 2.60 -10.04 11.76
N ARG A 192 2.51 -9.54 12.98
CA ARG A 192 2.33 -10.33 14.19
C ARG A 192 1.11 -9.83 14.95
N VAL A 193 0.23 -10.76 15.30
CA VAL A 193 -0.96 -10.52 16.09
C VAL A 193 -0.81 -11.24 17.41
N ARG A 194 -1.02 -10.54 18.53
CA ARG A 194 -0.86 -11.10 19.87
C ARG A 194 -2.05 -10.75 20.76
N PHE A 195 -2.58 -11.75 21.45
CA PHE A 195 -3.55 -11.57 22.52
C PHE A 195 -2.98 -12.06 23.85
N PRO A 196 -3.04 -11.26 24.94
CA PRO A 196 -2.66 -11.72 26.26
C PRO A 196 -3.66 -12.77 26.79
N GLY A 197 -3.18 -13.71 27.62
CA GLY A 197 -4.01 -14.75 28.24
C GLY A 197 -4.34 -15.93 27.31
N ALA A 198 -4.45 -17.12 27.90
CA ALA A 198 -4.58 -18.41 27.19
C ALA A 198 -5.85 -19.19 27.57
N GLU A 199 -6.69 -18.64 28.46
CA GLU A 199 -7.80 -19.38 29.09
C GLU A 199 -8.95 -19.66 28.13
N GLU A 200 -9.33 -18.65 27.34
CA GLU A 200 -10.36 -18.80 26.30
C GLU A 200 -9.76 -18.40 24.94
N PRO A 201 -9.90 -19.25 23.90
CA PRO A 201 -9.34 -18.97 22.59
C PRO A 201 -10.11 -17.86 21.87
N VAL A 202 -9.37 -17.01 21.16
CA VAL A 202 -9.96 -16.02 20.25
C VAL A 202 -10.39 -16.71 18.95
N LYS A 203 -11.69 -16.65 18.66
CA LYS A 203 -12.33 -17.28 17.48
C LYS A 203 -12.20 -16.44 16.21
N ARG A 204 -12.24 -15.11 16.38
CA ARG A 204 -12.06 -14.14 15.29
C ARG A 204 -11.37 -12.90 15.83
N TRP A 205 -10.61 -12.23 15.00
CA TRP A 205 -10.00 -10.97 15.36
C TRP A 205 -10.04 -10.01 14.17
N GLN A 206 -9.96 -8.73 14.46
CA GLN A 206 -9.88 -7.70 13.43
C GLN A 206 -9.01 -6.55 13.93
N GLY A 207 -8.29 -5.92 13.02
CA GLY A 207 -7.64 -4.63 13.23
C GLY A 207 -8.17 -3.65 12.20
N ASN A 208 -8.28 -2.39 12.58
CA ASN A 208 -8.67 -1.32 11.67
C ASN A 208 -7.42 -0.54 11.30
N LEU A 209 -7.12 -0.53 10.00
CA LEU A 209 -6.03 0.25 9.44
C LEU A 209 -6.61 1.27 8.47
N THR A 210 -6.23 2.54 8.62
CA THR A 210 -6.73 3.63 7.78
C THR A 210 -5.57 4.32 7.07
N PRO A 211 -5.36 4.10 5.77
CA PRO A 211 -4.39 4.86 5.01
C PRO A 211 -4.88 6.29 4.79
N VAL A 212 -3.97 7.25 4.94
CA VAL A 212 -4.19 8.67 4.69
C VAL A 212 -3.29 9.09 3.54
N VAL A 213 -3.90 9.63 2.48
CA VAL A 213 -3.18 10.13 1.31
C VAL A 213 -3.11 11.65 1.38
N MET A 214 -1.90 12.19 1.32
CA MET A 214 -1.61 13.62 1.22
C MET A 214 -0.97 13.92 -0.13
N TYR A 215 -1.11 15.16 -0.60
CA TYR A 215 -0.54 15.61 -1.87
C TYR A 215 0.33 16.84 -1.69
N PHE A 216 1.43 16.86 -2.43
CA PHE A 216 2.42 17.92 -2.47
C PHE A 216 2.63 18.41 -3.90
#